data_AF-A0A353BV18-F1
#
_entry.id   AF-A0A353BV18-F1
#
_cell.length_a   1.000
_cell.length_b   1.000
_cell.length_c   1.000
_cell.angle_alpha   90.00
_cell.angle_beta   90.00
_cell.angle_gamma   90.00
#
_symmetry.space_group_name_H-M   'P 1'
#
loop_
_entity.id
_entity.type
_entity.pdbx_description
1 polymer ?
#
loop_
_entity_poly.entity_id
_entity_poly.type
_entity_poly.pdbx_seq_one_letter_code
_entity_poly.pdbx_strand_id
1 'polypeptide(L)'
;MRIWAANFQGWLGKNRLWLWWSIYIPLLTGILFLNSKQLNLPVEDLKNLILSPQYKIFNSSLIIVLARVVVVAAGVVALMVCLFFPYFRVSKEGVQWTEELEEELARVSGEVTGEEIGGLIKEESFRWSLIYGWLKLEGREVLEAQFLIRELLATIWEAFPNQKISLTAINHDERWGIFHPLLTKLVIAENPHLLDDETTFGLKLQFQKDSQLLLHVYSEIEGFSQIDEKFILILGEIFLLIVIKQGYVLEELLTYFDRISLTFSNPRV
;
A
#
# COMPACT_ATOMS: atom_id res chain seq x y z
N MET A 1 46.40 17.20 -18.14
CA MET A 1 45.87 16.08 -18.97
C MET A 1 45.12 15.02 -18.16
N ARG A 2 45.65 14.51 -17.04
CA ARG A 2 44.99 13.45 -16.23
C ARG A 2 43.60 13.80 -15.66
N ILE A 3 43.39 15.03 -15.19
CA ILE A 3 42.10 15.47 -14.62
C ILE A 3 41.00 15.56 -15.70
N TRP A 4 41.38 15.95 -16.92
CA TRP A 4 40.45 16.05 -18.05
C TRP A 4 40.00 14.66 -18.52
N ALA A 5 40.92 13.69 -18.55
CA ALA A 5 40.60 12.30 -18.87
C ALA A 5 39.67 11.64 -17.83
N ALA A 6 39.90 11.91 -16.54
CA ALA A 6 39.05 11.39 -15.46
C ALA A 6 37.64 12.00 -15.48
N ASN A 7 37.54 13.32 -15.71
CA ASN A 7 36.24 13.99 -15.84
C ASN A 7 35.50 13.54 -17.11
N PHE A 8 36.22 13.27 -18.21
CA PHE A 8 35.64 12.73 -19.43
C PHE A 8 35.14 11.29 -19.24
N GLN A 9 35.87 10.44 -18.50
CA GLN A 9 35.41 9.09 -18.13
C GLN A 9 34.18 9.13 -17.22
N GLY A 10 34.14 10.01 -16.22
CA GLY A 10 32.96 10.18 -15.36
C GLY A 10 31.73 10.67 -16.12
N TRP A 11 31.93 11.58 -17.07
CA TRP A 11 30.86 12.06 -17.95
C TRP A 11 30.39 10.99 -18.95
N LEU A 12 31.32 10.20 -19.51
CA LEU A 12 31.04 9.04 -20.35
C LEU A 12 30.19 7.98 -19.63
N GLY A 13 30.42 7.77 -18.34
CA GLY A 13 29.61 6.86 -17.52
C GLY A 13 28.16 7.34 -17.39
N LYS A 14 27.95 8.62 -17.09
CA LYS A 14 26.60 9.19 -16.88
C LYS A 14 25.81 9.44 -18.17
N ASN A 15 26.49 9.80 -19.26
CA ASN A 15 25.84 10.22 -20.52
C ASN A 15 26.14 9.26 -21.68
N ARG A 16 26.37 7.98 -21.37
CA ARG A 16 26.79 6.95 -22.34
C ARG A 16 25.81 6.82 -23.51
N LEU A 17 24.51 6.93 -23.24
CA LEU A 17 23.45 6.86 -24.25
C LEU A 17 23.57 7.99 -25.30
N TRP A 18 23.81 9.23 -24.84
CA TRP A 18 23.99 10.40 -25.70
C TRP A 18 25.24 10.30 -26.59
N LEU A 19 26.32 9.72 -26.07
CA LEU A 19 27.54 9.51 -26.83
C LEU A 19 27.37 8.45 -27.94
N TRP A 20 26.49 7.48 -27.73
CA TRP A 20 26.16 6.50 -28.75
C TRP A 20 25.22 7.08 -29.81
N TRP A 21 24.23 7.88 -29.42
CA TRP A 21 23.39 8.61 -30.38
C TRP A 21 24.19 9.58 -31.24
N SER A 22 25.23 10.21 -30.70
CA SER A 22 26.11 11.10 -31.47
C SER A 22 27.03 10.36 -32.44
N ILE A 23 27.25 9.05 -32.28
CA ILE A 23 27.95 8.20 -33.28
C ILE A 23 26.94 7.59 -34.25
N TYR A 24 25.78 7.17 -33.76
CA TYR A 24 24.75 6.48 -34.54
C TYR A 24 24.09 7.40 -35.57
N ILE A 25 23.68 8.61 -35.16
CA ILE A 25 22.98 9.55 -36.05
C ILE A 25 23.86 9.91 -37.25
N PRO A 26 25.14 10.29 -37.11
CA PRO A 26 25.99 10.58 -38.26
C PRO A 26 26.24 9.37 -39.15
N LEU A 27 26.34 8.17 -38.57
CA LEU A 27 26.60 6.94 -39.32
C LEU A 27 25.37 6.54 -40.14
N LEU A 28 24.17 6.61 -39.55
CA LEU A 28 22.90 6.41 -40.24
C LEU A 28 22.65 7.50 -41.30
N THR A 29 22.93 8.76 -40.98
CA THR A 29 22.82 9.88 -41.92
C THR A 29 23.80 9.72 -43.08
N GLY A 30 25.03 9.27 -42.82
CA GLY A 30 26.03 9.00 -43.85
C GLY A 30 25.62 7.86 -44.78
N ILE A 31 25.04 6.79 -44.24
CA ILE A 31 24.49 5.68 -45.04
C ILE A 31 23.32 6.16 -45.90
N LEU A 32 22.41 6.98 -45.36
CA LEU A 32 21.29 7.57 -46.10
C LEU A 32 21.77 8.55 -47.18
N PHE A 33 22.78 9.35 -46.88
CA PHE A 33 23.36 10.33 -47.82
C PHE A 33 24.11 9.64 -48.96
N LEU A 34 24.93 8.62 -48.68
CA LEU A 34 25.62 7.83 -49.70
C LEU A 34 24.64 7.05 -50.60
N ASN A 35 23.49 6.64 -50.06
CA ASN A 35 22.45 5.95 -50.82
C ASN A 35 21.40 6.89 -51.45
N SER A 36 21.45 8.19 -51.18
CA SER A 36 20.48 9.19 -51.67
C SER A 36 20.35 9.18 -53.20
N LYS A 37 21.47 9.01 -53.93
CA LYS A 37 21.47 8.94 -55.39
C LYS A 37 20.93 7.63 -55.98
N GLN A 38 20.92 6.54 -55.19
CA GLN A 38 20.47 5.22 -55.63
C GLN A 38 19.02 4.92 -55.22
N LEU A 39 18.40 5.77 -54.39
CA LEU A 39 16.97 5.67 -54.06
C LEU A 39 16.06 6.16 -55.20
N ASN A 40 16.56 7.03 -56.07
CA ASN A 40 15.85 7.47 -57.27
C ASN A 40 16.34 6.64 -58.46
N LEU A 41 15.72 5.47 -58.69
CA LEU A 41 15.86 4.77 -59.96
C LEU A 41 14.83 5.36 -60.94
N PRO A 42 15.24 6.14 -61.97
CA PRO A 42 14.33 6.45 -63.07
C PRO A 42 13.99 5.13 -63.77
N VAL A 43 12.70 4.91 -63.96
CA VAL A 43 12.13 3.66 -64.48
C VAL A 43 12.54 3.42 -65.95
N GLU A 44 13.16 4.41 -66.61
CA GLU A 44 13.55 4.36 -68.01
C GLU A 44 14.73 3.43 -68.36
N ASP A 45 15.67 3.12 -67.45
CA ASP A 45 16.86 2.32 -67.79
C ASP A 45 16.66 0.79 -67.75
N LEU A 46 15.47 0.31 -67.38
CA LEU A 46 15.17 -1.12 -67.27
C LEU A 46 14.88 -1.83 -68.60
N LYS A 47 14.92 -1.12 -69.73
CA LYS A 47 14.53 -1.67 -71.04
C LYS A 47 15.66 -2.21 -71.91
N ASN A 48 16.93 -1.91 -71.64
CA ASN A 48 17.99 -2.11 -72.64
C ASN A 48 19.18 -3.02 -72.24
N LEU A 49 19.02 -3.93 -71.29
CA LEU A 49 20.04 -4.96 -71.05
C LEU A 49 19.45 -6.37 -71.13
N ILE A 50 19.75 -7.03 -72.26
CA ILE A 50 19.62 -8.48 -72.41
C ILE A 50 20.58 -9.11 -71.40
N LEU A 51 20.06 -9.49 -70.25
CA LEU A 51 20.80 -10.19 -69.21
C LEU A 51 20.06 -11.47 -68.84
N SER A 52 20.84 -12.55 -68.69
CA SER A 52 20.41 -13.92 -68.44
C SER A 52 19.47 -14.03 -67.23
N PRO A 53 18.55 -15.04 -67.18
CA PRO A 53 17.51 -15.14 -66.15
C PRO A 53 18.05 -15.13 -64.72
N GLN A 54 19.25 -15.67 -64.54
CA GLN A 54 19.96 -15.72 -63.26
C GLN A 54 20.38 -14.31 -62.78
N TYR A 55 20.81 -13.46 -63.71
CA TYR A 55 21.18 -12.07 -63.43
C TYR A 55 19.96 -11.20 -63.11
N LYS A 56 18.80 -11.49 -63.71
CA LYS A 56 17.53 -10.81 -63.44
C LYS A 56 16.97 -11.12 -62.05
N ILE A 57 17.27 -12.31 -61.53
CA ILE A 57 16.90 -12.71 -60.16
C ILE A 57 17.87 -12.05 -59.16
N PHE A 58 19.19 -12.18 -59.34
CA PHE A 58 20.14 -11.63 -58.35
C PHE A 58 20.30 -10.11 -58.37
N ASN A 59 20.03 -9.43 -59.50
CA ASN A 59 20.21 -7.99 -59.66
C ASN A 59 18.87 -7.21 -59.68
N SER A 60 17.78 -7.84 -59.24
CA SER A 60 16.49 -7.17 -59.03
C SER A 60 16.66 -6.09 -57.96
N SER A 61 16.18 -4.87 -58.25
CA SER A 61 16.20 -3.73 -57.32
C SER A 61 15.64 -4.10 -55.94
N LEU A 62 14.65 -5.00 -55.89
CA LEU A 62 14.06 -5.55 -54.67
C LEU A 62 15.05 -6.38 -53.84
N ILE A 63 15.91 -7.20 -54.46
CA ILE A 63 16.86 -8.06 -53.73
C ILE A 63 18.04 -7.25 -53.19
N ILE A 64 18.47 -6.23 -53.93
CA ILE A 64 19.50 -5.29 -53.46
C ILE A 64 18.96 -4.47 -52.28
N VAL A 65 17.72 -3.99 -52.36
CA VAL A 65 17.05 -3.29 -51.25
C VAL A 65 16.85 -4.23 -50.07
N LEU A 66 16.40 -5.47 -50.28
CA LEU A 66 16.21 -6.47 -49.24
C LEU A 66 17.54 -6.80 -48.53
N ALA A 67 18.61 -7.05 -49.28
CA ALA A 67 19.93 -7.31 -48.73
C ALA A 67 20.44 -6.11 -47.90
N ARG A 68 20.17 -4.87 -48.34
CA ARG A 68 20.55 -3.66 -47.59
C ARG A 68 19.72 -3.48 -46.32
N VAL A 69 18.42 -3.75 -46.35
CA VAL A 69 17.56 -3.75 -45.15
C VAL A 69 18.03 -4.82 -44.17
N VAL A 70 18.40 -6.00 -44.66
CA VAL A 70 18.95 -7.08 -43.82
C VAL A 70 20.29 -6.68 -43.19
N VAL A 71 21.18 -5.98 -43.91
CA VAL A 71 22.44 -5.49 -43.35
C VAL A 71 22.20 -4.39 -42.31
N VAL A 72 21.26 -3.48 -42.54
CA VAL A 72 20.89 -2.45 -41.56
C VAL A 72 20.24 -3.09 -40.33
N ALA A 73 19.32 -4.04 -40.52
CA ALA A 73 18.69 -4.78 -39.44
C ALA A 73 19.72 -5.59 -38.64
N ALA A 74 20.66 -6.27 -39.30
CA ALA A 74 21.76 -6.97 -38.65
C ALA A 74 22.68 -6.02 -37.87
N GLY A 75 22.94 -4.82 -38.40
CA GLY A 75 23.68 -3.76 -37.71
C GLY A 75 22.95 -3.24 -36.47
N VAL A 76 21.64 -3.04 -36.55
CA VAL A 76 20.79 -2.65 -35.42
C VAL A 76 20.74 -3.76 -34.36
N VAL A 77 20.62 -5.03 -34.77
CA VAL A 77 20.64 -6.17 -33.85
C VAL A 77 22.00 -6.32 -33.18
N ALA A 78 23.11 -6.21 -33.94
CA ALA A 78 24.45 -6.22 -33.38
C ALA A 78 24.66 -5.06 -32.38
N LEU A 79 24.15 -3.87 -32.70
CA LEU A 79 24.16 -2.73 -31.79
C LEU A 79 23.29 -2.94 -30.55
N MET A 80 22.10 -3.55 -30.67
CA MET A 80 21.27 -3.92 -29.53
C MET A 80 22.00 -4.93 -28.64
N VAL A 81 22.60 -5.97 -29.22
CA VAL A 81 23.40 -6.95 -28.47
C VAL A 81 24.56 -6.25 -27.75
N CYS A 82 25.25 -5.31 -28.40
CA CYS A 82 26.31 -4.49 -27.77
C CYS A 82 25.80 -3.48 -26.72
N LEU A 83 24.55 -3.01 -26.82
CA LEU A 83 23.87 -2.14 -25.85
C LEU A 83 23.49 -2.91 -24.58
N PHE A 84 23.06 -4.16 -24.72
CA PHE A 84 22.65 -5.02 -23.61
C PHE A 84 23.84 -5.75 -22.95
N PHE A 85 24.91 -6.05 -23.68
CA PHE A 85 26.10 -6.73 -23.13
C PHE A 85 26.78 -6.04 -21.92
N PRO A 86 26.89 -4.70 -21.81
CA PRO A 86 27.43 -4.08 -20.61
C PRO A 86 26.46 -4.08 -19.42
N TYR A 87 25.17 -4.39 -19.62
CA TYR A 87 24.17 -4.53 -18.54
C TYR A 87 23.99 -5.97 -18.06
N PHE A 88 24.46 -6.96 -18.83
CA PHE A 88 24.31 -8.37 -18.50
C PHE A 88 25.68 -9.06 -18.41
N ARG A 89 26.08 -9.48 -17.21
CA ARG A 89 27.17 -10.45 -17.06
C ARG A 89 26.63 -11.81 -17.51
N VAL A 90 27.09 -12.28 -18.67
CA VAL A 90 26.79 -13.65 -19.12
C VAL A 90 27.76 -14.60 -18.41
N SER A 91 27.31 -15.23 -17.32
CA SER A 91 28.00 -16.33 -16.67
C SER A 91 27.49 -17.67 -17.21
N LYS A 92 28.19 -18.77 -16.93
CA LYS A 92 27.83 -20.13 -17.40
C LYS A 92 26.45 -20.61 -16.93
N GLU A 93 25.81 -19.89 -16.00
CA GLU A 93 24.53 -20.24 -15.39
C GLU A 93 23.36 -19.31 -15.77
N GLY A 94 23.59 -18.26 -16.58
CA GLY A 94 22.53 -17.38 -17.07
C GLY A 94 22.85 -15.89 -17.04
N VAL A 95 21.82 -15.10 -17.35
CA VAL A 95 21.85 -13.63 -17.41
C VAL A 95 21.53 -13.08 -16.02
N GLN A 96 22.54 -12.56 -15.32
CA GLN A 96 22.38 -11.96 -13.99
C GLN A 96 22.50 -10.42 -14.07
N TRP A 97 21.69 -9.73 -13.25
CA TRP A 97 21.73 -8.29 -13.06
C TRP A 97 23.07 -7.86 -12.44
N THR A 98 23.45 -6.59 -12.58
CA THR A 98 24.68 -6.07 -11.96
C THR A 98 24.53 -6.02 -10.44
N GLU A 99 25.53 -6.52 -9.71
CA GLU A 99 25.59 -6.61 -8.24
C GLU A 99 25.17 -5.31 -7.53
N GLU A 100 25.62 -4.15 -8.05
CA GLU A 100 25.26 -2.83 -7.50
C GLU A 100 23.75 -2.52 -7.57
N LEU A 101 23.06 -2.99 -8.62
CA LEU A 101 21.65 -2.72 -8.86
C LEU A 101 20.75 -3.75 -8.14
N GLU A 102 21.23 -4.97 -8.00
CA GLU A 102 20.60 -6.01 -7.17
C GLU A 102 20.72 -5.67 -5.68
N GLU A 103 21.87 -5.17 -5.24
CA GLU A 103 22.12 -4.75 -3.86
C GLU A 103 21.34 -3.47 -3.52
N GLU A 104 21.22 -2.51 -4.45
CA GLU A 104 20.42 -1.30 -4.24
C GLU A 104 18.91 -1.59 -4.27
N LEU A 105 18.42 -2.49 -5.15
CA LEU A 105 17.04 -2.97 -5.14
C LEU A 105 16.72 -3.79 -3.89
N ALA A 106 17.62 -4.67 -3.45
CA ALA A 106 17.45 -5.47 -2.24
C ALA A 106 17.49 -4.61 -0.98
N ARG A 107 18.36 -3.57 -0.94
CA ARG A 107 18.42 -2.62 0.17
C ARG A 107 17.16 -1.78 0.25
N VAL A 108 16.75 -1.13 -0.84
CA VAL A 108 15.58 -0.24 -0.84
C VAL A 108 14.28 -1.03 -0.63
N SER A 109 14.14 -2.21 -1.26
CA SER A 109 12.98 -3.08 -1.05
C SER A 109 12.97 -3.68 0.36
N GLY A 110 14.13 -4.08 0.89
CA GLY A 110 14.26 -4.63 2.25
C GLY A 110 14.09 -3.60 3.36
N GLU A 111 14.50 -2.36 3.15
CA GLU A 111 14.40 -1.27 4.13
C GLU A 111 12.96 -0.76 4.25
N VAL A 112 12.26 -0.50 3.13
CA VAL A 112 10.86 -0.06 3.13
C VAL A 112 9.93 -1.16 3.61
N THR A 113 10.10 -2.40 3.12
CA THR A 113 9.26 -3.53 3.54
C THR A 113 9.55 -3.93 4.99
N GLY A 114 10.80 -3.79 5.45
CA GLY A 114 11.19 -4.09 6.83
C GLY A 114 10.68 -3.06 7.85
N GLU A 115 10.67 -1.78 7.50
CA GLU A 115 10.17 -0.71 8.36
C GLU A 115 8.64 -0.76 8.49
N GLU A 116 7.91 -0.94 7.39
CA GLU A 116 6.45 -1.09 7.40
C GLU A 116 6.00 -2.34 8.17
N ILE A 117 6.62 -3.49 7.91
CA ILE A 117 6.32 -4.73 8.66
C ILE A 117 6.71 -4.58 10.13
N GLY A 118 7.84 -3.94 10.42
CA GLY A 118 8.27 -3.64 11.78
C GLY A 118 7.26 -2.79 12.55
N GLY A 119 6.70 -1.77 11.89
CA GLY A 119 5.61 -0.94 12.40
C GLY A 119 4.37 -1.77 12.75
N LEU A 120 3.88 -2.58 11.80
CA LEU A 120 2.71 -3.44 11.99
C LEU A 120 2.92 -4.47 13.12
N ILE A 121 4.09 -5.11 13.17
CA ILE A 121 4.41 -6.06 14.25
C ILE A 121 4.41 -5.36 15.61
N LYS A 122 4.91 -4.13 15.68
CA LYS A 122 4.95 -3.35 16.91
C LYS A 122 3.54 -2.96 17.38
N GLU A 123 2.69 -2.52 16.46
CA GLU A 123 1.28 -2.21 16.74
C GLU A 123 0.50 -3.45 17.22
N GLU A 124 0.69 -4.58 16.54
CA GLU A 124 0.03 -5.83 16.92
C GLU A 124 0.56 -6.36 18.26
N SER A 125 1.87 -6.33 18.48
CA SER A 125 2.48 -6.69 19.76
C SER A 125 1.96 -5.82 20.90
N PHE A 126 1.74 -4.52 20.64
CA PHE A 126 1.15 -3.60 21.60
C PHE A 126 -0.30 -3.98 21.93
N ARG A 127 -1.14 -4.27 20.93
CA ARG A 127 -2.53 -4.73 21.14
C ARG A 127 -2.60 -6.02 21.96
N TRP A 128 -1.74 -7.00 21.66
CA TRP A 128 -1.65 -8.22 22.47
C TRP A 128 -1.19 -7.96 23.89
N SER A 129 -0.30 -6.99 24.11
CA SER A 129 0.13 -6.62 25.46
C SER A 129 -1.03 -6.04 26.29
N LEU A 130 -1.93 -5.27 25.67
CA LEU A 130 -3.15 -4.77 26.31
C LEU A 130 -4.11 -5.91 26.65
N ILE A 131 -4.39 -6.81 25.71
CA ILE A 131 -5.22 -8.01 25.95
C ILE A 131 -4.65 -8.84 27.11
N TYR A 132 -3.34 -9.06 27.12
CA TYR A 132 -2.68 -9.81 28.19
C TYR A 132 -2.78 -9.10 29.54
N GLY A 133 -2.75 -7.76 29.56
CA GLY A 133 -3.05 -6.97 30.74
C GLY A 133 -4.45 -7.24 31.30
N TRP A 134 -5.46 -7.29 30.43
CA TRP A 134 -6.85 -7.61 30.79
C TRP A 134 -7.02 -9.03 31.31
N LEU A 135 -6.39 -10.02 30.68
CA LEU A 135 -6.40 -11.40 31.17
C LEU A 135 -5.79 -11.53 32.58
N LYS A 136 -4.78 -10.71 32.91
CA LYS A 136 -4.24 -10.64 34.28
C LYS A 136 -5.20 -9.99 35.26
N LEU A 137 -6.02 -9.03 34.82
CA LEU A 137 -7.05 -8.41 35.67
C LEU A 137 -8.14 -9.42 36.03
N GLU A 138 -8.53 -10.30 35.12
CA GLU A 138 -9.50 -11.38 35.39
C GLU A 138 -9.08 -12.31 36.54
N GLY A 139 -7.77 -12.46 36.74
CA GLY A 139 -7.19 -13.24 37.83
C GLY A 139 -7.22 -12.55 39.20
N ARG A 140 -7.68 -11.30 39.30
CA ARG A 140 -7.76 -10.55 40.57
C ARG A 140 -9.14 -10.73 41.23
N GLU A 141 -9.13 -10.85 42.56
CA GLU A 141 -10.34 -11.21 43.31
C GLU A 141 -11.33 -10.06 43.47
N VAL A 142 -10.88 -8.80 43.59
CA VAL A 142 -11.77 -7.66 43.81
C VAL A 142 -11.32 -6.48 42.93
N LEU A 143 -12.22 -6.00 42.07
CA LEU A 143 -12.03 -4.84 41.20
C LEU A 143 -13.23 -3.92 41.31
N GLU A 144 -13.05 -2.63 41.55
CA GLU A 144 -14.20 -1.71 41.59
C GLU A 144 -14.92 -1.67 40.23
N ALA A 145 -16.26 -1.73 40.23
CA ALA A 145 -17.06 -1.74 38.99
C ALA A 145 -16.74 -0.55 38.07
N GLN A 146 -16.62 0.65 38.65
CA GLN A 146 -16.31 1.88 37.93
C GLN A 146 -14.90 1.89 37.31
N PHE A 147 -13.96 1.16 37.92
CA PHE A 147 -12.61 1.02 37.39
C PHE A 147 -12.64 0.29 36.04
N LEU A 148 -13.47 -0.76 35.91
CA LEU A 148 -13.53 -1.58 34.70
C LEU A 148 -13.93 -0.78 33.46
N ILE A 149 -14.98 0.04 33.54
CA ILE A 149 -15.42 0.81 32.37
C ILE A 149 -14.44 1.92 32.01
N ARG A 150 -13.80 2.53 33.01
CA ARG A 150 -12.75 3.53 32.79
C ARG A 150 -11.53 2.90 32.13
N GLU A 151 -11.12 1.73 32.60
CA GLU A 151 -10.02 0.97 32.04
C GLU A 151 -10.32 0.54 30.60
N LEU A 152 -11.56 0.14 30.32
CA LEU A 152 -12.00 -0.23 28.96
C LEU A 152 -11.86 0.96 28.02
N LEU A 153 -12.41 2.12 28.41
CA LEU A 153 -12.28 3.35 27.62
C LEU A 153 -10.82 3.78 27.44
N ALA A 154 -10.01 3.70 28.50
CA ALA A 154 -8.60 4.03 28.45
C ALA A 154 -7.84 3.10 27.48
N THR A 155 -8.09 1.80 27.55
CA THR A 155 -7.46 0.79 26.67
C THR A 155 -7.80 1.04 25.21
N ILE A 156 -9.08 1.34 24.91
CA ILE A 156 -9.50 1.65 23.53
C ILE A 156 -8.87 2.96 23.06
N TRP A 157 -8.78 4.01 23.89
CA TRP A 157 -8.08 5.24 23.51
C TRP A 157 -6.56 5.09 23.40
N GLU A 158 -5.96 4.13 24.10
CA GLU A 158 -4.53 3.84 23.96
C GLU A 158 -4.26 3.16 22.61
N ALA A 159 -5.12 2.21 22.22
CA ALA A 159 -5.06 1.56 20.92
C ALA A 159 -5.47 2.48 19.75
N PHE A 160 -6.42 3.40 20.00
CA PHE A 160 -7.02 4.28 19.00
C PHE A 160 -7.05 5.74 19.49
N PRO A 161 -5.90 6.43 19.54
CA PRO A 161 -5.79 7.74 20.20
C PRO A 161 -6.58 8.86 19.51
N ASN A 162 -6.85 8.75 18.21
CA ASN A 162 -7.54 9.80 17.46
C ASN A 162 -9.05 9.57 17.32
N GLN A 163 -9.54 8.42 17.78
CA GLN A 163 -10.93 8.02 17.58
C GLN A 163 -11.83 8.52 18.71
N LYS A 164 -13.07 8.85 18.35
CA LYS A 164 -14.13 9.17 19.31
C LYS A 164 -14.84 7.89 19.71
N ILE A 165 -15.32 7.84 20.95
CA ILE A 165 -16.09 6.71 21.47
C ILE A 165 -17.45 7.23 21.92
N SER A 166 -18.53 6.50 21.65
CA SER A 166 -19.81 6.72 22.31
C SER A 166 -20.24 5.50 23.08
N LEU A 167 -20.78 5.74 24.28
CA LEU A 167 -21.40 4.72 25.11
C LEU A 167 -22.89 5.02 25.24
N THR A 168 -23.71 4.02 24.92
CA THR A 168 -25.16 4.10 25.07
C THR A 168 -25.62 2.94 25.95
N ALA A 169 -26.17 3.27 27.12
CA ALA A 169 -26.83 2.30 27.97
C ALA A 169 -28.29 2.15 27.56
N ILE A 170 -28.73 0.90 27.41
CA ILE A 170 -30.11 0.52 27.16
C ILE A 170 -30.57 -0.29 28.35
N ASN A 171 -31.62 0.17 29.02
CA ASN A 171 -32.25 -0.57 30.11
C ASN A 171 -33.76 -0.60 29.87
N HIS A 172 -34.31 -1.79 29.65
CA HIS A 172 -35.68 -1.98 29.15
C HIS A 172 -35.94 -1.15 27.87
N ASP A 173 -36.77 -0.11 27.96
CA ASP A 173 -37.13 0.79 26.85
C ASP A 173 -36.42 2.17 26.93
N GLU A 174 -35.67 2.42 27.99
CA GLU A 174 -34.96 3.69 28.17
C GLU A 174 -33.55 3.63 27.57
N ARG A 175 -33.19 4.71 26.86
CA ARG A 175 -31.88 4.86 26.25
C ARG A 175 -31.18 6.06 26.85
N TRP A 176 -29.97 5.84 27.34
CA TRP A 176 -29.16 6.84 27.99
C TRP A 176 -27.81 6.93 27.30
N GLY A 177 -27.50 8.10 26.76
CA GLY A 177 -26.16 8.46 26.33
C GLY A 177 -25.30 8.70 27.55
N ILE A 178 -24.14 8.06 27.60
CA ILE A 178 -23.22 8.13 28.73
C ILE A 178 -22.14 9.14 28.41
N PHE A 179 -21.95 10.09 29.31
CA PHE A 179 -21.04 11.22 29.15
C PHE A 179 -20.22 11.44 30.42
N HIS A 180 -19.05 12.04 30.27
CA HIS A 180 -18.25 12.51 31.39
C HIS A 180 -17.53 13.80 31.01
N PRO A 181 -17.64 14.91 31.77
CA PRO A 181 -17.10 16.23 31.40
C PRO A 181 -15.59 16.25 31.12
N LEU A 182 -14.83 15.40 31.81
CA LEU A 182 -13.38 15.30 31.63
C LEU A 182 -12.96 14.42 30.43
N LEU A 183 -13.89 13.67 29.82
CA LEU A 183 -13.60 12.75 28.73
C LEU A 183 -14.09 13.35 27.41
N THR A 184 -13.30 14.27 26.84
CA THR A 184 -13.68 15.02 25.63
C THR A 184 -13.86 14.16 24.37
N LYS A 185 -13.25 12.97 24.36
CA LYS A 185 -13.39 11.96 23.29
C LYS A 185 -14.60 11.05 23.46
N LEU A 186 -15.28 11.12 24.61
CA LEU A 186 -16.54 10.42 24.86
C LEU A 186 -17.68 11.30 24.34
N VAL A 187 -18.22 10.93 23.19
CA VAL A 187 -19.31 11.63 22.51
C VAL A 187 -20.63 10.90 22.68
N ILE A 188 -21.73 11.63 22.52
CA ILE A 188 -23.06 11.06 22.62
C ILE A 188 -23.54 10.71 21.22
N ALA A 189 -23.94 9.45 21.00
CA ALA A 189 -24.57 9.04 19.75
C ALA A 189 -26.03 9.50 19.74
N GLU A 190 -26.38 10.48 18.91
CA GLU A 190 -27.77 10.96 18.77
C GLU A 190 -28.70 9.84 18.25
N ASN A 191 -28.18 8.95 17.39
CA ASN A 191 -28.92 7.77 16.93
C ASN A 191 -28.04 6.52 16.86
N PRO A 192 -28.05 5.65 17.88
CA PRO A 192 -27.16 4.49 17.97
C PRO A 192 -27.39 3.41 16.89
N HIS A 193 -28.50 3.46 16.16
CA HIS A 193 -28.85 2.46 15.14
C HIS A 193 -28.75 2.98 13.69
N LEU A 194 -28.44 4.26 13.51
CA LEU A 194 -28.29 4.93 12.21
C LEU A 194 -26.86 5.44 12.08
N LEU A 195 -25.90 4.56 12.35
CA LEU A 195 -24.48 4.82 12.20
C LEU A 195 -24.02 4.25 10.87
N ASP A 196 -23.12 4.96 10.21
CA ASP A 196 -22.52 4.52 8.95
C ASP A 196 -21.53 3.38 9.22
N ASP A 197 -21.82 2.19 8.69
CA ASP A 197 -21.05 0.97 8.92
C ASP A 197 -19.61 1.09 8.40
N GLU A 198 -19.34 1.99 7.43
CA GLU A 198 -17.99 2.18 6.89
C GLU A 198 -17.08 2.98 7.83
N THR A 199 -17.65 3.88 8.64
CA THR A 199 -16.88 4.78 9.52
C THR A 199 -17.02 4.44 11.00
N THR A 200 -17.86 3.47 11.35
CA THR A 200 -18.25 3.22 12.74
C THR A 200 -18.22 1.74 13.05
N PHE A 201 -17.48 1.37 14.09
CA PHE A 201 -17.51 0.01 14.62
C PHE A 201 -18.35 -0.03 15.91
N GLY A 202 -19.36 -0.90 15.93
CA GLY A 202 -20.28 -1.07 17.04
C GLY A 202 -20.14 -2.41 17.74
N LEU A 203 -20.00 -2.37 19.05
CA LEU A 203 -20.00 -3.52 19.93
C LEU A 203 -21.20 -3.46 20.87
N LYS A 204 -21.97 -4.55 20.90
CA LYS A 204 -23.09 -4.72 21.83
C LYS A 204 -22.71 -5.67 22.95
N LEU A 205 -22.66 -5.15 24.18
CA LEU A 205 -22.39 -5.89 25.41
C LEU A 205 -23.70 -6.16 26.15
N GLN A 206 -24.06 -7.43 26.30
CA GLN A 206 -25.31 -7.84 26.95
C GLN A 206 -25.04 -8.38 28.37
N PHE A 207 -25.53 -7.68 29.39
CA PHE A 207 -25.31 -8.06 30.79
C PHE A 207 -26.46 -8.94 31.34
N GLN A 208 -27.69 -8.45 31.22
CA GLN A 208 -28.91 -9.15 31.64
C GLN A 208 -29.92 -9.15 30.48
N LYS A 209 -31.08 -9.81 30.65
CA LYS A 209 -32.09 -9.92 29.56
C LYS A 209 -32.47 -8.56 28.98
N ASP A 210 -32.53 -7.53 29.82
CA ASP A 210 -33.05 -6.21 29.45
C ASP A 210 -32.02 -5.07 29.57
N SER A 211 -30.76 -5.38 29.91
CA SER A 211 -29.71 -4.36 30.10
C SER A 211 -28.53 -4.60 29.14
N GLN A 212 -28.28 -3.60 28.29
CA GLN A 212 -27.26 -3.66 27.25
C GLN A 212 -26.44 -2.37 27.26
N LEU A 213 -25.15 -2.48 26.96
CA LEU A 213 -24.28 -1.35 26.68
C LEU A 213 -23.84 -1.44 25.23
N LEU A 214 -24.12 -0.39 24.46
CA LEU A 214 -23.60 -0.22 23.11
C LEU A 214 -22.37 0.66 23.19
N LEU A 215 -21.26 0.15 22.68
CA LEU A 215 -20.01 0.87 22.51
C LEU A 215 -19.81 1.08 21.01
N HIS A 216 -19.72 2.34 20.58
CA HIS A 216 -19.37 2.67 19.20
C HIS A 216 -18.04 3.41 19.18
N VAL A 217 -17.18 3.04 18.26
CA VAL A 217 -15.92 3.71 17.98
C VAL A 217 -16.03 4.33 16.59
N TYR A 218 -15.74 5.62 16.49
CA TYR A 218 -15.86 6.40 15.25
C TYR A 218 -14.49 6.64 14.65
N SER A 219 -14.38 6.37 13.36
CA SER A 219 -13.22 6.75 12.56
C SER A 219 -13.59 7.86 11.57
N GLU A 220 -12.79 8.91 11.51
CA GLU A 220 -13.09 10.09 10.68
C GLU A 220 -12.53 9.99 9.24
N ILE A 221 -11.59 9.08 8.97
CA ILE A 221 -10.79 9.09 7.72
C ILE A 221 -10.65 7.69 7.09
N GLU A 222 -10.41 6.66 7.89
CA GLU A 222 -10.18 5.29 7.42
C GLU A 222 -11.11 4.33 8.16
N GLY A 223 -11.82 3.45 7.46
CA GLY A 223 -12.63 2.42 8.11
C GLY A 223 -11.81 1.49 9.01
N PHE A 224 -12.47 0.69 9.84
CA PHE A 224 -11.79 -0.25 10.72
C PHE A 224 -11.23 -1.44 9.92
N SER A 225 -10.00 -1.86 10.22
CA SER A 225 -9.48 -3.13 9.68
C SER A 225 -10.07 -4.32 10.43
N GLN A 226 -10.09 -5.50 9.80
CA GLN A 226 -10.54 -6.74 10.45
C GLN A 226 -9.74 -7.08 11.72
N ILE A 227 -8.49 -6.60 11.84
CA ILE A 227 -7.67 -6.81 13.03
C ILE A 227 -8.15 -5.90 14.17
N ASP A 228 -8.47 -4.64 13.85
CA ASP A 228 -9.00 -3.67 14.81
C ASP A 228 -10.34 -4.12 15.38
N GLU A 229 -11.24 -4.58 14.51
CA GLU A 229 -12.54 -5.14 14.90
C GLU A 229 -12.37 -6.33 15.85
N LYS A 230 -11.49 -7.27 15.51
CA LYS A 230 -11.20 -8.44 16.36
C LYS A 230 -10.62 -8.04 17.70
N PHE A 231 -9.72 -7.07 17.73
CA PHE A 231 -9.15 -6.56 18.98
C PHE A 231 -10.25 -6.00 19.90
N ILE A 232 -11.13 -5.14 19.37
CA ILE A 232 -12.24 -4.55 20.15
C ILE A 232 -13.22 -5.64 20.61
N LEU A 233 -13.52 -6.63 19.77
CA LEU A 233 -14.39 -7.77 20.13
C LEU A 233 -13.80 -8.60 21.27
N ILE A 234 -12.53 -8.99 21.16
CA ILE A 234 -11.83 -9.78 22.19
C ILE A 234 -11.80 -9.00 23.51
N LEU A 235 -11.47 -7.71 23.46
CA LEU A 235 -11.44 -6.85 24.62
C LEU A 235 -12.82 -6.75 25.29
N GLY A 236 -13.87 -6.56 24.48
CA GLY A 236 -15.26 -6.56 24.91
C GLY A 236 -15.69 -7.85 25.60
N GLU A 237 -15.32 -8.99 25.03
CA GLU A 237 -15.63 -10.31 25.58
C GLU A 237 -14.92 -10.53 26.93
N ILE A 238 -13.63 -10.20 27.02
CA ILE A 238 -12.88 -10.31 28.29
C ILE A 238 -13.49 -9.40 29.35
N PHE A 239 -13.83 -8.16 28.99
CA PHE A 239 -14.50 -7.23 29.88
C PHE A 239 -15.83 -7.81 30.40
N LEU A 240 -16.66 -8.36 29.51
CA LEU A 240 -17.96 -8.94 29.85
C LEU A 240 -17.81 -10.15 30.78
N LEU A 241 -16.83 -11.03 30.51
CA LEU A 241 -16.49 -12.16 31.37
C LEU A 241 -16.10 -11.70 32.78
N ILE A 242 -15.25 -10.66 32.91
CA ILE A 242 -14.86 -10.10 34.20
C ILE A 242 -16.07 -9.55 34.94
N VAL A 243 -16.93 -8.76 34.25
CA VAL A 243 -18.13 -8.18 34.86
C VAL A 243 -19.08 -9.27 35.36
N ILE A 244 -19.35 -10.29 34.55
CA ILE A 244 -20.26 -11.39 34.92
C ILE A 244 -19.68 -12.18 36.10
N LYS A 245 -18.37 -12.47 36.09
CA LYS A 245 -17.69 -13.19 37.18
C LYS A 245 -17.75 -12.42 38.50
N GLN A 246 -17.62 -11.10 38.45
CA GLN A 246 -17.71 -10.22 39.62
C GLN A 246 -19.17 -9.91 40.02
N GLY A 247 -20.14 -10.24 39.16
CA GLY A 247 -21.56 -10.05 39.43
C GLY A 247 -22.04 -8.60 39.35
N TYR A 248 -21.32 -7.71 38.67
CA TYR A 248 -21.69 -6.30 38.58
C TYR A 248 -22.89 -6.06 37.67
N VAL A 249 -23.71 -5.09 38.06
CA VAL A 249 -24.85 -4.60 37.25
C VAL A 249 -24.43 -3.37 36.45
N LEU A 250 -25.09 -3.15 35.31
CA LEU A 250 -24.81 -2.01 34.43
C LEU A 250 -24.85 -0.66 35.17
N GLU A 251 -25.75 -0.49 36.13
CA GLU A 251 -25.84 0.75 36.90
C GLU A 251 -24.61 1.02 37.76
N GLU A 252 -24.01 -0.03 38.33
CA GLU A 252 -22.83 0.07 39.18
C GLU A 252 -21.61 0.50 38.35
N LEU A 253 -21.48 -0.05 37.13
CA LEU A 253 -20.44 0.34 36.18
C LEU A 253 -20.52 1.82 35.80
N LEU A 254 -21.74 2.35 35.67
CA LEU A 254 -21.99 3.69 35.16
C LEU A 254 -22.13 4.78 36.25
N THR A 255 -21.87 4.44 37.51
CA THR A 255 -22.12 5.34 38.66
C THR A 255 -21.43 6.72 38.54
N TYR A 256 -20.23 6.78 37.94
CA TYR A 256 -19.48 8.05 37.79
C TYR A 256 -19.76 8.79 36.49
N PHE A 257 -20.61 8.26 35.61
CA PHE A 257 -20.92 8.89 34.36
C PHE A 257 -22.25 9.61 34.43
N ASP A 258 -22.29 10.79 33.81
CA ASP A 258 -23.53 11.52 33.61
C ASP A 258 -24.35 10.81 32.52
N ARG A 259 -25.67 10.78 32.72
CA ARG A 259 -26.62 10.13 31.81
C ARG A 259 -27.49 11.18 31.13
N ILE A 260 -27.54 11.15 29.81
CA ILE A 260 -28.38 12.03 29.00
C ILE A 260 -29.43 11.17 28.31
N SER A 261 -30.71 11.48 28.51
CA SER A 261 -31.79 10.69 27.90
C SER A 261 -31.76 10.88 26.38
N LEU A 262 -31.68 9.75 25.67
CA LEU A 262 -31.78 9.67 24.20
C LEU A 262 -33.17 9.24 23.75
N THR A 263 -34.10 9.07 24.68
CA THR A 263 -35.47 8.71 24.38
C THR A 263 -36.11 9.86 23.62
N PHE A 264 -36.38 9.65 22.32
CA PHE A 264 -37.15 10.58 21.51
C PHE A 264 -38.47 10.87 22.24
N SER A 265 -38.64 12.10 22.74
CA SER A 265 -39.97 12.65 22.92
C SER A 265 -40.60 12.65 21.53
N ASN A 266 -41.42 11.65 21.26
CA ASN A 266 -42.26 11.59 20.08
C ASN A 266 -42.89 12.98 19.88
N PRO A 267 -42.53 13.77 18.84
CA PRO A 267 -43.26 14.98 18.55
C PRO A 267 -44.57 14.49 17.94
N ARG A 268 -45.56 14.24 18.80
CA ARG A 268 -46.94 14.03 18.35
C ARG A 268 -47.39 15.31 17.64
N VAL A 269 -47.41 15.30 16.31
CA VAL A 269 -48.50 15.82 15.45
C VAL A 269 -48.51 15.02 14.16
#